data_AF-G6C1G1-F1
#
_entry.id   AF-G6C1G1-F1
#
_cell.length_a   1.000
_cell.length_b   1.000
_cell.length_c   1.000
_cell.angle_alpha   90.00
_cell.angle_beta   90.00
_cell.angle_gamma   90.00
#
_symmetry.space_group_name_H-M   'P 1'
#
loop_
_entity.id
_entity.type
_entity.pdbx_description
1 polymer ?
#
loop_
_entity_poly.entity_id
_entity_poly.type
_entity_poly.pdbx_seq_one_letter_code
_entity_poly.pdbx_strand_id
1 'polypeptide(L)'
;MTKKISAVPGVSVTPVRVENSNIVDGDYTMQIGQNGSGQFTDKNKTVQTDGNGAGQYADENVTIQRNEDGSGQYTNKVTGVTLQVEPNGSGQFIDTINKFKYQIDADGTGQYIDEKNNIKIAIDQKGSIYTNNNITIKNNVDGSGTYSDTDKDLLIENDGKGKAIITLKGKTTEVEAKPFEKIEKFPKLKMVPPIPSIEANSLLITLDSGILLMLINMMFVQKQK
;
A
#
# COMPACT_ATOMS: atom_id res chain seq x y z
N MET A 1 -20.39 50.41 -12.61
CA MET A 1 -20.31 50.19 -11.15
C MET A 1 -19.90 48.76 -10.90
N THR A 2 -18.73 48.52 -10.33
CA THR A 2 -18.26 47.17 -9.96
C THR A 2 -18.84 46.83 -8.59
N LYS A 3 -19.82 45.92 -8.52
CA LYS A 3 -20.30 45.40 -7.23
C LYS A 3 -19.23 44.48 -6.65
N LYS A 4 -18.85 44.67 -5.38
CA LYS A 4 -18.03 43.68 -4.66
C LYS A 4 -18.80 42.36 -4.61
N ILE A 5 -18.16 41.25 -4.99
CA ILE A 5 -18.75 39.91 -4.98
C ILE A 5 -19.26 39.54 -3.58
N SER A 6 -18.59 40.00 -2.51
CA SER A 6 -19.00 39.81 -1.12
C SER A 6 -20.31 40.52 -0.74
N ALA A 7 -20.88 41.35 -1.62
CA ALA A 7 -22.14 42.08 -1.38
C ALA A 7 -23.36 41.36 -1.96
N VAL A 8 -23.20 40.18 -2.56
CA VAL A 8 -24.32 39.33 -2.99
C VAL A 8 -24.79 38.51 -1.77
N PRO A 9 -26.03 38.68 -1.30
CA PRO A 9 -26.56 37.89 -0.18
C PRO A 9 -26.43 36.39 -0.46
N GLY A 10 -25.89 35.63 0.51
CA GLY A 10 -25.63 34.18 0.42
C GLY A 10 -24.40 33.79 -0.42
N VAL A 11 -23.57 34.74 -0.83
CA VAL A 11 -22.21 34.51 -1.34
C VAL A 11 -21.22 34.98 -0.27
N SER A 12 -20.45 34.05 0.28
CA SER A 12 -19.31 34.39 1.15
C SER A 12 -17.99 34.28 0.39
N VAL A 13 -17.09 35.23 0.65
CA VAL A 13 -15.72 35.23 0.11
C VAL A 13 -14.76 35.42 1.26
N THR A 14 -13.92 34.42 1.51
CA THR A 14 -12.84 34.52 2.49
C THR A 14 -11.60 35.12 1.82
N PRO A 15 -11.09 36.27 2.29
CA PRO A 15 -9.87 36.83 1.75
C PRO A 15 -8.67 35.96 2.15
N VAL A 16 -7.78 35.69 1.20
CA VAL A 16 -6.49 35.02 1.45
C VAL A 16 -5.35 36.02 1.25
N ARG A 17 -4.24 35.85 1.95
CA ARG A 17 -3.03 36.66 1.74
C ARG A 17 -2.16 35.99 0.67
N VAL A 18 -1.54 36.79 -0.20
CA VAL A 18 -0.54 36.30 -1.17
C VAL A 18 0.83 36.85 -0.79
N GLU A 19 1.79 35.96 -0.55
CA GLU A 19 3.17 36.29 -0.18
C GLU A 19 4.15 35.45 -0.99
N ASN A 20 5.09 36.08 -1.71
CA ASN A 20 6.08 35.38 -2.53
C ASN A 20 5.49 34.32 -3.48
N SER A 21 4.34 34.64 -4.11
CA SER A 21 3.56 33.72 -4.96
C SER A 21 2.89 32.54 -4.23
N ASN A 22 2.83 32.57 -2.90
CA ASN A 22 2.14 31.58 -2.06
C ASN A 22 0.80 32.14 -1.58
N ILE A 23 -0.20 31.28 -1.44
CA ILE A 23 -1.46 31.61 -0.76
C ILE A 23 -1.28 31.26 0.72
N VAL A 24 -1.58 32.21 1.61
CA VAL A 24 -1.40 32.08 3.07
C VAL A 24 -2.68 32.50 3.80
N ASP A 25 -3.11 31.70 4.78
CA ASP A 25 -4.24 32.01 5.68
C ASP A 25 -4.06 31.34 7.06
N GLY A 26 -3.53 32.07 8.05
CA GLY A 26 -3.15 31.46 9.34
C GLY A 26 -2.06 30.40 9.16
N ASP A 27 -2.31 29.17 9.61
CA ASP A 27 -1.38 28.02 9.46
C ASP A 27 -1.44 27.37 8.06
N TYR A 28 -2.32 27.85 7.19
CA TYR A 28 -2.50 27.36 5.84
C TYR A 28 -1.48 28.02 4.91
N THR A 29 -0.73 27.22 4.14
CA THR A 29 0.09 27.70 3.02
C THR A 29 -0.06 26.79 1.80
N MET A 30 -0.15 27.40 0.61
CA MET A 30 -0.31 26.67 -0.65
C MET A 30 0.51 27.31 -1.78
N GLN A 31 1.23 26.46 -2.51
CA GLN A 31 1.95 26.74 -3.75
C GLN A 31 1.50 25.75 -4.83
N ILE A 32 1.19 26.24 -6.02
CA ILE A 32 0.71 25.41 -7.14
C ILE A 32 1.49 25.77 -8.40
N GLY A 33 2.09 24.74 -9.01
CA GLY A 33 2.69 24.77 -10.34
C GLY A 33 1.68 24.36 -11.42
N GLN A 34 2.06 24.57 -12.69
CA GLN A 34 1.17 24.40 -13.85
C GLN A 34 0.65 22.96 -14.04
N ASN A 35 1.33 21.96 -13.46
CA ASN A 35 1.01 20.53 -13.62
C ASN A 35 0.47 19.89 -12.33
N GLY A 36 -0.08 20.68 -11.41
CA GLY A 36 -0.54 20.19 -10.11
C GLY A 36 0.60 19.85 -9.14
N SER A 37 1.85 20.12 -9.54
CA SER A 37 3.00 20.13 -8.63
C SER A 37 2.84 21.25 -7.61
N GLY A 38 3.44 21.11 -6.45
CA GLY A 38 3.32 22.15 -5.43
C GLY A 38 3.56 21.68 -4.02
N GLN A 39 3.29 22.60 -3.10
CA GLN A 39 3.42 22.40 -1.67
C GLN A 39 2.14 22.89 -0.99
N PHE A 40 1.63 22.10 -0.07
CA PHE A 40 0.47 22.41 0.74
C PHE A 40 0.79 22.07 2.20
N THR A 41 0.55 23.02 3.10
CA THR A 41 0.63 22.80 4.54
C THR A 41 -0.63 23.36 5.20
N ASP A 42 -1.25 22.55 6.05
CA ASP A 42 -2.35 22.95 6.93
C ASP A 42 -2.19 22.24 8.27
N LYS A 43 -1.75 22.98 9.29
CA LYS A 43 -1.51 22.50 10.67
C LYS A 43 -0.61 21.26 10.71
N ASN A 44 -1.21 20.07 10.70
CA ASN A 44 -0.54 18.77 10.82
C ASN A 44 -0.42 18.03 9.50
N LYS A 45 -0.96 18.59 8.41
CA LYS A 45 -0.95 17.98 7.08
C LYS A 45 0.03 18.71 6.18
N THR A 46 0.94 17.97 5.58
CA THR A 46 1.88 18.46 4.57
C THR A 46 1.80 17.60 3.31
N VAL A 47 1.76 18.24 2.16
CA VAL A 47 1.84 17.58 0.85
C VAL A 47 2.86 18.32 0.01
N GLN A 48 3.83 17.59 -0.52
CA GLN A 48 4.70 18.05 -1.60
C GLN A 48 4.53 17.08 -2.75
N THR A 49 4.17 17.56 -3.94
CA THR A 49 4.02 16.69 -5.11
C THR A 49 4.69 17.29 -6.32
N ASP A 50 5.26 16.42 -7.15
CA ASP A 50 5.87 16.78 -8.42
C ASP A 50 4.83 16.79 -9.56
N GLY A 51 3.56 16.46 -9.29
CA GLY A 51 2.46 16.42 -10.26
C GLY A 51 2.40 15.13 -11.10
N ASN A 52 3.41 14.27 -11.03
CA ASN A 52 3.47 12.94 -11.67
C ASN A 52 3.19 11.78 -10.67
N GLY A 53 2.71 12.11 -9.47
CA GLY A 53 2.46 11.15 -8.38
C GLY A 53 3.67 10.83 -7.50
N ALA A 54 4.85 11.40 -7.77
CA ALA A 54 5.97 11.42 -6.84
C ALA A 54 5.82 12.55 -5.79
N GLY A 55 6.56 12.41 -4.70
CA GLY A 55 6.67 13.41 -3.64
C GLY A 55 6.46 12.85 -2.24
N GLN A 56 5.91 13.68 -1.36
CA GLN A 56 5.75 13.42 0.06
C GLN A 56 4.34 13.79 0.54
N TYR A 57 3.79 12.97 1.43
CA TYR A 57 2.56 13.24 2.16
C TYR A 57 2.80 12.92 3.62
N ALA A 58 2.37 13.79 4.52
CA ALA A 58 2.27 13.47 5.93
C ALA A 58 1.00 14.10 6.50
N ASP A 59 0.28 13.35 7.30
CA ASP A 59 -0.67 13.87 8.26
C ASP A 59 -0.41 13.25 9.64
N GLU A 60 -1.34 13.43 10.58
CA GLU A 60 -1.23 12.84 11.89
C GLU A 60 -1.05 11.31 11.87
N ASN A 61 -1.65 10.60 10.91
CA ASN A 61 -1.76 9.14 10.88
C ASN A 61 -0.93 8.46 9.80
N VAL A 62 -0.74 9.13 8.67
CA VAL A 62 -0.20 8.55 7.44
C VAL A 62 1.02 9.34 6.99
N THR A 63 2.06 8.62 6.60
CA THR A 63 3.23 9.18 5.92
C THR A 63 3.49 8.42 4.63
N ILE A 64 3.72 9.13 3.53
CA ILE A 64 4.06 8.58 2.22
C ILE A 64 5.27 9.33 1.69
N GLN A 65 6.27 8.58 1.23
CA GLN A 65 7.36 9.09 0.42
C GLN A 65 7.43 8.21 -0.82
N ARG A 66 7.32 8.81 -2.01
CA ARG A 66 7.26 8.05 -3.26
C ARG A 66 8.13 8.69 -4.32
N ASN A 67 8.97 7.88 -4.94
CA ASN A 67 9.76 8.24 -6.11
C ASN A 67 8.92 8.10 -7.38
N GLU A 68 9.39 8.68 -8.48
CA GLU A 68 8.71 8.62 -9.79
C GLU A 68 8.51 7.18 -10.29
N ASP A 69 9.46 6.30 -10.03
CA ASP A 69 9.40 4.87 -10.34
C ASP A 69 8.47 4.05 -9.43
N GLY A 70 7.80 4.70 -8.47
CA GLY A 70 6.87 4.08 -7.53
C GLY A 70 7.50 3.33 -6.34
N SER A 71 8.83 3.32 -6.23
CA SER A 71 9.51 2.95 -5.00
C SER A 71 9.27 3.98 -3.89
N GLY A 72 9.53 3.58 -2.65
CA GLY A 72 9.42 4.45 -1.49
C GLY A 72 8.81 3.76 -0.27
N GLN A 73 8.13 4.55 0.56
CA GLN A 73 7.61 4.12 1.85
C GLN A 73 6.20 4.65 2.11
N TYR A 74 5.37 3.81 2.71
CA TYR A 74 4.05 4.14 3.23
C TYR A 74 3.95 3.63 4.67
N THR A 75 3.50 4.47 5.59
CA THR A 75 3.19 4.07 6.96
C THR A 75 1.81 4.61 7.33
N ASN A 76 1.01 3.78 8.00
CA ASN A 76 -0.25 4.17 8.60
C ASN A 76 -0.30 3.65 10.04
N LYS A 77 -0.24 4.58 11.00
CA LYS A 77 -0.20 4.23 12.42
C LYS A 77 -1.53 3.70 12.96
N VAL A 78 -2.65 4.04 12.32
CA VAL A 78 -4.00 3.60 12.72
C VAL A 78 -4.19 2.13 12.38
N THR A 79 -3.75 1.73 11.18
CA THR A 79 -3.80 0.32 10.75
C THR A 79 -2.57 -0.48 11.15
N GLY A 80 -1.51 0.18 11.64
CA GLY A 80 -0.22 -0.45 11.97
C GLY A 80 0.52 -1.00 10.74
N VAL A 81 0.18 -0.52 9.54
CA VAL A 81 0.73 -0.97 8.26
C VAL A 81 1.97 -0.15 7.91
N THR A 82 3.02 -0.85 7.49
CA THR A 82 4.21 -0.29 6.86
C THR A 82 4.48 -1.03 5.55
N LEU A 83 4.68 -0.29 4.46
CA LEU A 83 5.08 -0.80 3.16
C LEU A 83 6.35 -0.06 2.73
N GLN A 84 7.38 -0.81 2.38
CA GLN A 84 8.60 -0.29 1.75
C GLN A 84 8.84 -1.08 0.48
N VAL A 85 9.11 -0.36 -0.61
CA VAL A 85 9.27 -0.93 -1.94
C VAL A 85 10.47 -0.32 -2.61
N GLU A 86 11.38 -1.15 -3.08
CA GLU A 86 12.52 -0.77 -3.89
C GLU A 86 12.15 -0.75 -5.39
N PRO A 87 12.92 -0.08 -6.26
CA PRO A 87 12.59 0.05 -7.69
C PRO A 87 12.40 -1.28 -8.43
N ASN A 88 13.07 -2.33 -7.96
CA ASN A 88 12.98 -3.67 -8.53
C ASN A 88 11.78 -4.50 -8.02
N GLY A 89 10.95 -3.93 -7.13
CA GLY A 89 9.79 -4.57 -6.49
C GLY A 89 10.11 -5.43 -5.26
N SER A 90 11.36 -5.43 -4.80
CA SER A 90 11.75 -5.98 -3.50
C SER A 90 11.34 -5.06 -2.36
N GLY A 91 11.38 -5.55 -1.12
CA GLY A 91 11.08 -4.76 0.06
C GLY A 91 10.26 -5.54 1.09
N GLN A 92 9.41 -4.83 1.83
CA GLN A 92 8.63 -5.41 2.91
C GLN A 92 7.25 -4.81 3.07
N PHE A 93 6.30 -5.64 3.47
CA PHE A 93 4.99 -5.25 3.99
C PHE A 93 4.84 -5.82 5.39
N ILE A 94 4.52 -4.96 6.35
CA ILE A 94 4.36 -5.29 7.76
C ILE A 94 3.01 -4.77 8.21
N ASP A 95 2.19 -5.63 8.81
CA ASP A 95 0.99 -5.24 9.55
C ASP A 95 1.18 -5.69 11.01
N THR A 96 1.51 -4.73 11.85
CA THR A 96 1.86 -4.95 13.25
C THR A 96 0.67 -5.32 14.12
N ILE A 97 -0.55 -4.95 13.71
CA ILE A 97 -1.81 -5.27 14.40
C ILE A 97 -2.21 -6.71 14.08
N ASN A 98 -2.09 -7.11 12.82
CA ASN A 98 -2.39 -8.48 12.39
C ASN A 98 -1.22 -9.45 12.54
N LYS A 99 -0.06 -8.99 13.02
CA LYS A 99 1.15 -9.80 13.20
C LYS A 99 1.56 -10.52 11.92
N PHE A 100 1.49 -9.75 10.83
CA PHE A 100 1.80 -10.21 9.49
C PHE A 100 3.06 -9.53 8.99
N LYS A 101 3.97 -10.30 8.41
CA LYS A 101 5.18 -9.80 7.75
C LYS A 101 5.39 -10.54 6.44
N TYR A 102 5.61 -9.76 5.39
CA TYR A 102 6.04 -10.25 4.09
C TYR A 102 7.29 -9.48 3.68
N GLN A 103 8.35 -10.19 3.30
CA GLN A 103 9.60 -9.62 2.85
C GLN A 103 10.09 -10.41 1.65
N ILE A 104 10.55 -9.68 0.64
CA ILE A 104 11.00 -10.27 -0.62
C ILE A 104 12.24 -9.54 -1.11
N ASP A 105 13.23 -10.31 -1.54
CA ASP A 105 14.46 -9.83 -2.16
C ASP A 105 14.31 -9.70 -3.69
N ALA A 106 15.26 -9.02 -4.32
CA ALA A 106 15.21 -8.74 -5.76
C ALA A 106 15.14 -10.00 -6.64
N ASP A 107 15.74 -11.10 -6.15
CA ASP A 107 15.75 -12.39 -6.83
C ASP A 107 14.51 -13.24 -6.55
N GLY A 108 13.56 -12.77 -5.74
CA GLY A 108 12.33 -13.46 -5.39
C GLY A 108 12.44 -14.44 -4.22
N THR A 109 13.60 -14.51 -3.56
CA THR A 109 13.74 -15.14 -2.24
C THR A 109 13.10 -14.25 -1.16
N GLY A 110 12.83 -14.80 0.02
CA GLY A 110 12.22 -14.01 1.10
C GLY A 110 11.46 -14.85 2.13
N GLN A 111 10.54 -14.18 2.81
CA GLN A 111 9.74 -14.75 3.88
C GLN A 111 8.32 -14.19 3.94
N TYR A 112 7.39 -15.08 4.27
CA TYR A 112 6.01 -14.78 4.64
C TYR A 112 5.78 -15.30 6.05
N ILE A 113 5.25 -14.47 6.94
CA ILE A 113 4.97 -14.80 8.33
C ILE A 113 3.59 -14.26 8.67
N ASP A 114 2.70 -15.16 9.09
CA ASP A 114 1.41 -14.86 9.68
C ASP A 114 1.39 -15.52 11.06
N GLU A 115 1.75 -14.74 12.09
CA GLU A 115 1.88 -15.27 13.45
C GLU A 115 0.52 -15.68 14.03
N LYS A 116 -0.57 -15.03 13.63
CA LYS A 116 -1.92 -15.36 14.12
C LYS A 116 -2.33 -16.77 13.71
N ASN A 117 -1.94 -17.18 12.51
CA ASN A 117 -2.23 -18.51 11.97
C ASN A 117 -1.05 -19.49 12.14
N ASN A 118 0.01 -19.08 12.83
CA ASN A 118 1.28 -19.82 13.00
C ASN A 118 1.89 -20.27 11.66
N ILE A 119 1.68 -19.51 10.59
CA ILE A 119 2.22 -19.81 9.26
C ILE A 119 3.53 -19.09 9.08
N LYS A 120 4.56 -19.81 8.66
CA LYS A 120 5.81 -19.22 8.15
C LYS A 120 6.27 -19.95 6.91
N ILE A 121 6.59 -19.18 5.87
CA ILE A 121 7.15 -19.65 4.61
C ILE A 121 8.47 -18.91 4.40
N ALA A 122 9.54 -19.65 4.13
CA ALA A 122 10.83 -19.09 3.74
C ALA A 122 11.26 -19.71 2.41
N ILE A 123 11.74 -18.89 1.49
CA ILE A 123 12.24 -19.31 0.19
C ILE A 123 13.64 -18.75 0.05
N ASP A 124 14.61 -19.61 -0.21
CA ASP A 124 16.01 -19.24 -0.43
C ASP A 124 16.58 -19.97 -1.65
N GLN A 125 17.89 -19.86 -1.85
CA GLN A 125 18.58 -20.51 -2.98
C GLN A 125 18.68 -22.04 -2.84
N LYS A 126 18.44 -22.59 -1.65
CA LYS A 126 18.51 -24.02 -1.35
C LYS A 126 17.15 -24.69 -1.46
N GLY A 127 16.08 -23.94 -1.24
CA GLY A 127 14.77 -24.55 -1.14
C GLY A 127 13.65 -23.61 -0.70
N SER A 128 12.54 -24.23 -0.32
CA SER A 128 11.51 -23.60 0.49
C SER A 128 11.24 -24.40 1.75
N ILE A 129 10.83 -23.69 2.79
CA ILE A 129 10.36 -24.26 4.05
C ILE A 129 9.00 -23.63 4.35
N TYR A 130 7.99 -24.46 4.53
CA TYR A 130 6.68 -24.10 5.05
C TYR A 130 6.53 -24.69 6.45
N THR A 131 6.02 -23.90 7.38
CA THR A 131 5.70 -24.33 8.74
C THR A 131 4.31 -23.83 9.11
N ASN A 132 3.52 -24.71 9.71
CA ASN A 132 2.23 -24.38 10.30
C ASN A 132 2.03 -25.28 11.54
N ASN A 133 2.13 -24.68 12.73
CA ASN A 133 2.07 -25.41 13.99
C ASN A 133 3.04 -26.62 14.01
N ASN A 134 2.50 -27.83 13.97
CA ASN A 134 3.20 -29.11 14.04
C ASN A 134 3.60 -29.66 12.68
N ILE A 135 3.21 -28.97 11.60
CA ILE A 135 3.52 -29.34 10.23
C ILE A 135 4.75 -28.57 9.74
N THR A 136 5.73 -29.29 9.21
CA THR A 136 6.87 -28.73 8.48
C THR A 136 6.99 -29.40 7.11
N ILE A 137 7.13 -28.60 6.06
CA ILE A 137 7.37 -29.06 4.70
C ILE A 137 8.65 -28.39 4.21
N LYS A 138 9.60 -29.20 3.73
CA LYS A 138 10.84 -28.74 3.11
C LYS A 138 10.88 -29.22 1.68
N ASN A 139 11.11 -28.32 0.74
CA ASN A 139 11.34 -28.66 -0.68
C ASN A 139 12.74 -28.16 -1.05
N ASN A 140 13.58 -29.03 -1.57
CA ASN A 140 14.92 -28.69 -2.03
C ASN A 140 14.93 -28.49 -3.55
N VAL A 141 15.87 -27.70 -4.06
CA VAL A 141 15.99 -27.39 -5.49
C VAL A 141 16.23 -28.61 -6.41
N ASP A 142 16.68 -29.74 -5.86
CA ASP A 142 16.92 -30.99 -6.60
C ASP A 142 15.67 -31.89 -6.69
N GLY A 143 14.52 -31.43 -6.19
CA GLY A 143 13.25 -32.17 -6.18
C GLY A 143 13.08 -33.10 -4.99
N SER A 144 14.08 -33.20 -4.10
CA SER A 144 13.96 -33.91 -2.82
C SER A 144 13.25 -33.04 -1.77
N GLY A 145 12.79 -33.65 -0.68
CA GLY A 145 12.13 -32.88 0.36
C GLY A 145 11.54 -33.72 1.48
N THR A 146 10.95 -33.05 2.47
CA THR A 146 10.32 -33.69 3.60
C THR A 146 8.96 -33.10 3.90
N TYR A 147 8.05 -33.94 4.41
CA TYR A 147 6.83 -33.54 5.11
C TYR A 147 6.89 -34.16 6.50
N SER A 148 6.70 -33.36 7.53
CA SER A 148 6.63 -33.82 8.92
C SER A 148 5.37 -33.26 9.57
N ASP A 149 4.65 -34.13 10.28
CA ASP A 149 3.52 -33.79 11.14
C ASP A 149 3.75 -34.48 12.48
N THR A 150 4.17 -33.70 13.48
CA THR A 150 4.55 -34.23 14.79
C THR A 150 3.35 -34.70 15.61
N ASP A 151 2.13 -34.22 15.33
CA ASP A 151 0.93 -34.71 16.04
C ASP A 151 0.56 -36.13 15.61
N LYS A 152 0.93 -36.50 14.39
CA LYS A 152 0.63 -37.81 13.82
C LYS A 152 1.79 -38.80 13.91
N ASP A 153 2.93 -38.38 14.46
CA ASP A 153 4.21 -39.10 14.34
C ASP A 153 4.48 -39.53 12.89
N LEU A 154 4.25 -38.60 11.95
CA LEU A 154 4.37 -38.83 10.50
C LEU A 154 5.56 -38.06 9.94
N LEU A 155 6.44 -38.77 9.25
CA LEU A 155 7.53 -38.23 8.46
C LEU A 155 7.51 -38.87 7.08
N ILE A 156 7.60 -38.05 6.04
CA ILE A 156 7.76 -38.47 4.65
C ILE A 156 9.04 -37.83 4.13
N GLU A 157 9.92 -38.64 3.56
CA GLU A 157 11.19 -38.22 2.98
C GLU A 157 11.21 -38.64 1.51
N ASN A 158 11.16 -37.67 0.60
CA ASN A 158 11.23 -37.88 -0.85
C ASN A 158 12.66 -37.64 -1.33
N ASP A 159 13.21 -38.60 -2.07
CA ASP A 159 14.59 -38.57 -2.55
C ASP A 159 14.82 -37.70 -3.80
N GLY A 160 13.75 -37.22 -4.43
CA GLY A 160 13.78 -36.45 -5.67
C GLY A 160 14.14 -37.27 -6.91
N LYS A 161 14.20 -38.59 -6.80
CA LYS A 161 14.67 -39.53 -7.84
C LYS A 161 13.67 -40.63 -8.17
N GLY A 162 12.48 -40.59 -7.58
CA GLY A 162 11.40 -41.52 -7.89
C GLY A 162 10.83 -42.24 -6.66
N LYS A 163 11.36 -42.01 -5.46
CA LYS A 163 10.98 -42.75 -4.27
C LYS A 163 10.76 -41.86 -3.06
N ALA A 164 9.93 -42.35 -2.15
CA ALA A 164 9.77 -41.75 -0.83
C ALA A 164 9.70 -42.82 0.26
N ILE A 165 10.22 -42.49 1.43
CA ILE A 165 10.08 -43.27 2.66
C ILE A 165 9.02 -42.59 3.52
N ILE A 166 8.00 -43.34 3.91
CA ILE A 166 6.94 -42.89 4.81
C ILE A 166 7.14 -43.59 6.14
N THR A 167 7.36 -42.82 7.20
CA THR A 167 7.42 -43.29 8.59
C THR A 167 6.18 -42.80 9.33
N LEU A 168 5.31 -43.73 9.76
CA LEU A 168 4.13 -43.42 10.57
C LEU A 168 4.18 -44.20 11.87
N LYS A 169 4.23 -43.50 13.01
CA LYS A 169 4.27 -44.11 14.36
C LYS A 169 5.38 -45.18 14.47
N GLY A 170 6.55 -44.87 13.93
CA GLY A 170 7.74 -45.74 13.92
C GLY A 170 7.74 -46.86 12.88
N LYS A 171 6.68 -47.02 12.07
CA LYS A 171 6.64 -48.00 10.97
C LYS A 171 6.99 -47.34 9.65
N THR A 172 7.91 -47.95 8.90
CA THR A 172 8.42 -47.43 7.63
C THR A 172 7.89 -48.21 6.44
N THR A 173 7.52 -47.52 5.36
CA THR A 173 7.28 -48.12 4.04
C THR A 173 7.92 -47.28 2.96
N GLU A 174 8.43 -47.93 1.92
CA GLU A 174 8.91 -47.28 0.69
C GLU A 174 7.79 -47.26 -0.34
N VAL A 175 7.66 -46.17 -1.07
CA VAL A 175 6.71 -46.00 -2.17
C VAL A 175 7.36 -45.28 -3.34
N GLU A 176 6.83 -45.51 -4.54
CA GLU A 176 7.16 -44.67 -5.70
C GLU A 176 6.58 -43.27 -5.50
N ALA A 177 7.38 -42.24 -5.78
CA ALA A 177 7.03 -40.84 -5.60
C ALA A 177 7.66 -39.98 -6.69
N LYS A 178 6.88 -39.05 -7.25
CA LYS A 178 7.44 -38.06 -8.17
C LYS A 178 8.30 -37.06 -7.39
N PRO A 179 9.38 -36.51 -7.99
CA PRO A 179 10.11 -35.40 -7.40
C PRO A 179 9.17 -34.20 -7.16
N PHE A 180 9.49 -33.38 -6.16
CA PHE A 180 8.78 -32.12 -5.96
C PHE A 180 8.95 -31.19 -7.15
N GLU A 181 7.90 -30.41 -7.41
CA GLU A 181 7.97 -29.35 -8.41
C GLU A 181 8.95 -28.26 -7.97
N LYS A 182 9.48 -27.55 -8.98
CA LYS A 182 10.38 -26.42 -8.73
C LYS A 182 9.66 -25.37 -7.89
N ILE A 183 10.40 -24.83 -6.93
CA ILE A 183 9.91 -23.83 -6.01
C ILE A 183 9.60 -22.54 -6.78
N GLU A 184 8.36 -22.07 -6.66
CA GLU A 184 7.98 -20.76 -7.16
C GLU A 184 8.58 -19.67 -6.27
N LYS A 185 9.02 -18.58 -6.89
CA LYS A 185 9.52 -17.40 -6.19
C LYS A 185 8.36 -16.57 -5.67
N PHE A 186 8.63 -15.78 -4.63
CA PHE A 186 7.62 -14.85 -4.13
C PHE A 186 7.27 -13.77 -5.17
N PRO A 187 6.00 -13.32 -5.22
CA PRO A 187 5.61 -12.22 -6.10
C PRO A 187 6.14 -10.88 -5.59
N LYS A 188 6.56 -10.02 -6.52
CA LYS A 188 7.04 -8.66 -6.21
C LYS A 188 5.96 -7.82 -5.53
N LEU A 189 6.40 -6.88 -4.69
CA LEU A 189 5.52 -5.89 -4.07
C LEU A 189 4.95 -4.93 -5.12
N LYS A 190 3.75 -4.45 -4.85
CA LYS A 190 3.15 -3.34 -5.62
C LYS A 190 3.80 -2.03 -5.22
N MET A 191 3.80 -1.08 -6.14
CA MET A 191 4.27 0.29 -5.91
C MET A 191 3.58 0.95 -4.72
N VAL A 192 4.28 1.91 -4.12
CA VAL A 192 3.72 2.80 -3.11
C VAL A 192 2.61 3.65 -3.75
N PRO A 193 1.51 3.95 -3.03
CA PRO A 193 0.42 4.78 -3.55
C PRO A 193 0.90 6.16 -4.02
N PRO A 194 0.38 6.69 -5.15
CA PRO A 194 0.76 8.01 -5.64
C PRO A 194 0.39 9.12 -4.65
N ILE A 195 1.22 10.16 -4.61
CA ILE A 195 0.90 11.38 -3.86
C ILE A 195 -0.24 12.12 -4.57
N PRO A 196 -1.29 12.56 -3.86
CA PRO A 196 -2.39 13.29 -4.47
C PRO A 196 -1.91 14.64 -5.02
N SER A 197 -2.45 15.02 -6.18
CA SER A 197 -2.24 16.35 -6.75
C SER A 197 -2.85 17.43 -5.85
N ILE A 198 -2.26 18.63 -5.88
CA ILE A 198 -2.81 19.79 -5.17
C ILE A 198 -3.76 20.52 -6.13
N GLU A 199 -5.04 20.58 -5.76
CA GLU A 199 -6.05 21.31 -6.52
C GLU A 199 -6.32 22.69 -5.92
N ALA A 200 -6.28 23.70 -6.78
CA ALA A 200 -6.50 25.08 -6.44
C ALA A 200 -8.01 25.40 -6.31
N ASN A 201 -8.65 25.02 -5.20
CA ASN A 201 -9.98 25.53 -4.87
C ASN A 201 -9.92 26.95 -4.26
N SER A 202 -8.91 27.75 -4.65
CA SER A 202 -8.42 28.97 -3.99
C SER A 202 -9.34 30.20 -4.06
N LEU A 203 -10.62 30.01 -4.36
CA LEU A 203 -11.69 30.92 -4.02
C LEU A 203 -12.76 30.06 -3.34
N LEU A 204 -12.74 30.00 -2.00
CA LEU A 204 -13.80 29.35 -1.24
C LEU A 204 -15.07 30.23 -1.35
N ILE A 205 -15.75 30.15 -2.49
CA ILE A 205 -17.06 30.77 -2.71
C ILE A 205 -18.08 29.79 -2.18
N THR A 206 -18.56 30.01 -0.96
CA THR A 206 -19.69 29.23 -0.44
C THR A 206 -20.98 29.91 -0.90
N LEU A 207 -21.84 29.14 -1.60
CA LEU A 207 -23.18 29.56 -1.99
C LEU A 207 -24.17 28.98 -0.99
N ASP A 208 -24.96 29.82 -0.32
CA ASP A 208 -26.06 29.34 0.51
C ASP A 208 -27.08 28.58 -0.35
N SER A 209 -27.57 27.45 0.18
CA SER A 209 -28.47 26.51 -0.51
C SER A 209 -29.75 27.15 -1.09
N GLY A 210 -30.16 28.32 -0.58
CA GLY A 210 -31.26 29.10 -1.13
C GLY A 210 -31.01 29.68 -2.53
N ILE A 211 -29.76 29.98 -2.88
CA ILE A 211 -29.38 30.55 -4.19
C ILE A 211 -29.29 29.46 -5.26
N LEU A 212 -28.83 28.26 -4.91
CA LEU A 212 -28.73 27.14 -5.85
C LEU A 212 -30.13 26.75 -6.37
N LEU A 213 -31.14 26.73 -5.49
CA LEU A 213 -32.54 26.54 -5.86
C LEU A 213 -33.10 27.68 -6.73
N MET A 214 -32.70 28.92 -6.46
CA MET A 214 -33.12 30.10 -7.25
C MET A 214 -32.50 30.11 -8.66
N LEU A 215 -31.22 29.75 -8.79
CA LEU A 215 -30.52 29.63 -10.09
C LEU A 215 -31.03 28.46 -10.93
N ILE A 216 -31.35 27.32 -10.30
CA ILE A 216 -32.00 26.19 -10.99
C ILE A 216 -33.39 26.60 -11.49
N ASN A 217 -34.19 27.32 -10.68
CA ASN A 217 -35.51 27.80 -11.12
C ASN A 217 -35.44 28.86 -12.22
N MET A 218 -34.46 29.78 -12.21
CA MET A 218 -34.28 30.75 -13.31
C MET A 218 -33.86 30.09 -14.63
N MET A 219 -33.08 29.00 -14.59
CA MET A 219 -32.72 28.24 -15.80
C MET A 219 -33.89 27.43 -16.39
N PHE A 220 -34.85 26.99 -15.57
CA PHE A 220 -36.05 26.29 -16.07
C PHE A 220 -37.10 27.24 -16.67
N VAL A 221 -37.19 28.49 -16.21
CA VAL A 221 -38.14 29.48 -16.76
C VAL A 221 -37.71 30.02 -18.13
N GLN A 222 -36.41 30.02 -18.46
CA GLN A 222 -35.92 30.45 -19.78
C GLN A 222 -36.01 29.38 -20.88
N LYS A 223 -36.40 28.14 -20.57
CA LYS A 223 -36.65 27.08 -21.58
C LYS A 223 -38.13 26.88 -21.94
N GLN A 224 -39.03 27.74 -21.45
CA GLN A 224 -40.48 27.67 -21.69
C GLN A 224 -41.06 28.97 -22.29
N LYS A 225 -40.23 29.78 -22.96
CA LYS A 225 -40.66 30.86 -23.85
C LYS A 225 -39.95 30.80 -25.18
#